data_AF-A0A803RBP6-F1
#
_entry.id   AF-A0A803RBP6-F1
#
_cell.length_a   1.000
_cell.length_b   1.000
_cell.length_c   1.000
_cell.angle_alpha   90.00
_cell.angle_beta   90.00
_cell.angle_gamma   90.00
#
_symmetry.space_group_name_H-M   'P 1'
#
loop_
_entity.id
_entity.type
_entity.pdbx_description
1 polymer ?
#
loop_
_entity_poly.entity_id
_entity_poly.type
_entity_poly.pdbx_seq_one_letter_code
_entity_poly.pdbx_strand_id
1 'polypeptide(L)'
;MADLHTNTQNPPPPYDLIILGASGFTGKYVVKEALKFLNTPSSPLNSIALAGRNPAKLTQTLKWATHPNPPPPIPILTADTNDVSSLHHLCSQTKIILNCVGPFRLHGDPVVAACVEIGTDYLDITGEPEFMELMEARYHEKAVDSGSLVVSACGFDSVPAEMGLLFNSRQWVDPAAPNRVDAYLSLESDKKIVGNIGTFESAVLGVSSVHNLRELRRSRPKRSKPVVISILNSVFQYIIVHEIC
;
A
#
# COMPACT_ATOMS: atom_id res chain seq x y z
N MET A 1 28.97 -20.01 -28.17
CA MET A 1 28.42 -19.44 -29.42
C MET A 1 26.93 -19.80 -29.39
N ALA A 2 26.00 -18.97 -28.91
CA ALA A 2 25.97 -17.52 -28.81
C ALA A 2 25.53 -17.03 -27.41
N ASP A 3 26.19 -15.97 -26.95
CA ASP A 3 25.62 -14.98 -26.02
C ASP A 3 24.56 -14.15 -26.77
N LEU A 4 23.48 -13.74 -26.09
CA LEU A 4 22.76 -12.47 -26.27
C LEU A 4 21.47 -12.43 -25.41
N HIS A 5 21.63 -12.19 -24.11
CA HIS A 5 20.72 -11.28 -23.41
C HIS A 5 21.59 -10.36 -22.57
N THR A 6 22.12 -9.34 -23.23
CA THR A 6 22.56 -8.11 -22.57
C THR A 6 21.33 -7.53 -21.87
N ASN A 7 21.17 -7.87 -20.59
CA ASN A 7 20.21 -7.23 -19.71
C ASN A 7 20.66 -5.77 -19.61
N THR A 8 20.05 -4.89 -20.41
CA THR A 8 20.14 -3.44 -20.23
C THR A 8 19.49 -3.11 -18.90
N GLN A 9 20.24 -3.32 -17.81
CA GLN A 9 19.87 -2.88 -16.48
C GLN A 9 19.83 -1.35 -16.56
N ASN A 10 18.63 -0.81 -16.73
CA ASN A 10 18.40 0.60 -16.47
C ASN A 10 19.02 0.92 -15.09
N PRO A 11 19.68 2.07 -14.94
CA PRO A 11 20.21 2.45 -13.65
C PRO A 11 19.07 2.38 -12.62
N PRO A 12 19.35 1.89 -11.40
CA PRO A 12 18.33 1.79 -10.38
C PRO A 12 17.69 3.17 -10.16
N PRO A 13 16.37 3.23 -9.90
CA PRO A 13 15.68 4.49 -9.72
C PRO A 13 16.32 5.29 -8.57
N PRO A 14 16.30 6.63 -8.63
CA PRO A 14 16.98 7.50 -7.67
C PRO A 14 16.42 7.42 -6.25
N TYR A 15 15.20 6.92 -6.06
CA TYR A 15 14.53 6.84 -4.76
C TYR A 15 14.12 5.42 -4.39
N ASP A 16 14.43 5.00 -3.17
CA ASP A 16 13.91 3.73 -2.62
C ASP A 16 12.41 3.84 -2.37
N LEU A 17 11.94 5.00 -1.92
CA LEU A 17 10.54 5.24 -1.58
C LEU A 17 10.09 6.66 -1.93
N ILE A 18 8.96 6.78 -2.63
CA ILE A 18 8.22 8.04 -2.76
C ILE A 18 6.94 7.96 -1.93
N ILE A 19 6.72 8.95 -1.07
CA ILE A 19 5.48 9.10 -0.29
C ILE A 19 4.54 10.03 -1.05
N LEU A 20 3.54 9.47 -1.73
CA LEU A 20 2.53 10.22 -2.47
C LEU A 20 1.38 10.63 -1.54
N GLY A 21 0.98 11.91 -1.57
CA GLY A 21 0.01 12.45 -0.61
C GLY A 21 0.65 12.83 0.73
N ALA A 22 1.97 13.08 0.74
CA ALA A 22 2.75 13.35 1.93
C ALA A 22 2.26 14.56 2.75
N SER A 23 1.60 15.55 2.16
CA SER A 23 1.01 16.67 2.90
C SER A 23 -0.37 16.39 3.51
N GLY A 24 -0.93 15.19 3.29
CA GLY A 24 -2.23 14.77 3.81
C GLY A 24 -2.24 14.53 5.32
N PHE A 25 -3.43 14.25 5.87
CA PHE A 25 -3.60 14.03 7.30
C PHE A 25 -2.74 12.88 7.82
N THR A 26 -2.82 11.70 7.18
CA THR A 26 -2.00 10.53 7.53
C THR A 26 -0.60 10.63 6.93
N GLY A 27 -0.50 11.08 5.66
CA GLY A 27 0.76 11.20 4.94
C GLY A 27 1.85 11.96 5.70
N LYS A 28 1.51 13.04 6.42
CA LYS A 28 2.51 13.79 7.21
C LYS A 28 3.12 12.95 8.34
N TYR A 29 2.35 12.06 8.96
CA TYR A 29 2.85 11.17 10.00
C TYR A 29 3.70 10.05 9.41
N VAL A 30 3.34 9.55 8.22
CA VAL A 30 4.18 8.62 7.45
C VAL A 30 5.53 9.25 7.15
N VAL A 31 5.57 10.51 6.72
CA VAL A 31 6.83 11.26 6.53
C VAL A 31 7.65 11.29 7.82
N LYS A 32 7.02 11.68 8.94
CA LYS A 32 7.70 11.75 10.24
C LYS A 32 8.27 10.41 10.68
N GLU A 33 7.56 9.32 10.42
CA GLU A 33 8.02 7.97 10.79
C GLU A 33 9.14 7.50 9.85
N ALA A 34 8.98 7.64 8.54
CA ALA A 34 9.96 7.23 7.53
C ALA A 34 11.32 7.90 7.74
N LEU A 35 11.34 9.17 8.17
CA LEU A 35 12.57 9.89 8.47
C LEU A 35 13.40 9.27 9.61
N LYS A 36 12.79 8.52 10.53
CA LYS A 36 13.53 7.80 11.59
C LYS A 36 14.31 6.61 11.05
N PHE A 37 13.91 6.08 9.90
CA PHE A 37 14.52 4.91 9.25
C PHE A 37 15.44 5.30 8.09
N LEU A 38 15.47 6.58 7.71
CA LEU A 38 16.31 7.07 6.62
C LEU A 38 17.78 7.07 7.05
N ASN A 39 18.63 6.40 6.26
CA ASN A 39 20.08 6.31 6.48
C ASN A 39 20.48 5.73 7.85
N THR A 40 19.67 4.83 8.41
CA THR A 40 20.02 4.11 9.64
C THR A 40 20.63 2.74 9.31
N PRO A 41 21.63 2.24 10.07
CA PRO A 41 22.29 0.96 9.77
C PRO A 41 21.35 -0.25 9.75
N SER A 42 20.22 -0.17 10.46
CA SER A 42 19.22 -1.24 10.55
C SER A 42 18.13 -1.15 9.48
N SER A 43 18.22 -0.19 8.56
CA SER A 43 17.19 0.07 7.56
C SER A 43 17.79 0.03 6.15
N PRO A 44 17.12 -0.63 5.18
CA PRO A 44 17.53 -0.57 3.77
C PRO A 44 17.15 0.77 3.11
N LEU A 45 16.46 1.67 3.81
CA LEU A 45 15.94 2.93 3.27
C LEU A 45 17.02 4.02 3.27
N ASN A 46 17.56 4.35 2.10
CA ASN A 46 18.64 5.33 1.95
C ASN A 46 18.19 6.60 1.22
N SER A 47 17.10 6.52 0.46
CA SER A 47 16.62 7.63 -0.37
C SER A 47 15.09 7.70 -0.36
N ILE A 48 14.57 8.88 -0.03
CA ILE A 48 13.12 9.15 -0.07
C ILE A 48 12.83 10.45 -0.82
N ALA A 49 11.63 10.56 -1.38
CA ALA A 49 11.07 11.84 -1.83
C ALA A 49 9.61 12.00 -1.40
N LEU A 50 9.16 13.26 -1.29
CA LEU A 50 7.79 13.61 -0.94
C LEU A 50 7.04 14.06 -2.19
N ALA A 51 5.87 13.49 -2.45
CA ALA A 51 5.09 13.81 -3.65
C ALA A 51 3.67 14.29 -3.36
N GLY A 52 3.20 15.22 -4.19
CA GLY A 52 1.82 15.72 -4.17
C GLY A 52 1.65 17.03 -4.94
N ARG A 53 0.42 17.54 -5.01
CA ARG A 53 0.06 18.69 -5.86
C ARG A 53 0.62 20.04 -5.40
N ASN A 54 0.98 20.19 -4.12
CA ASN A 54 1.35 21.48 -3.55
C ASN A 54 2.73 21.42 -2.87
N PRO A 55 3.81 21.84 -3.57
CA PRO A 55 5.17 21.82 -3.04
C PRO A 55 5.35 22.63 -1.74
N ALA A 56 4.62 23.73 -1.57
CA ALA A 56 4.69 24.55 -0.36
C ALA A 56 4.14 23.79 0.86
N LYS A 57 3.01 23.08 0.72
CA LYS A 57 2.48 22.22 1.78
C LYS A 57 3.42 21.06 2.11
N LEU A 58 4.05 20.45 1.10
CA LEU A 58 5.04 19.38 1.30
C LEU A 58 6.26 19.88 2.09
N THR A 59 6.73 21.09 1.76
CA THR A 59 7.82 21.75 2.47
C THR A 59 7.45 22.03 3.93
N GLN A 60 6.22 22.50 4.18
CA GLN A 60 5.71 22.72 5.53
C GLN A 60 5.59 21.41 6.33
N THR A 61 5.12 20.33 5.69
CA THR A 61 5.06 19.00 6.29
C THR A 61 6.45 18.52 6.70
N LEU A 62 7.45 18.66 5.83
CA LEU A 62 8.82 18.24 6.13
C LEU A 62 9.38 19.02 7.33
N LYS A 63 9.19 20.34 7.37
CA LYS A 63 9.57 21.18 8.52
C LYS A 63 8.87 20.75 9.81
N TRP A 64 7.57 20.45 9.74
CA TRP A 64 6.80 19.97 10.89
C TRP A 64 7.31 18.61 11.38
N ALA A 65 7.62 17.69 10.45
CA ALA A 65 8.05 16.34 10.76
C ALA A 65 9.41 16.30 11.46
N THR A 66 10.31 17.24 11.12
CA THR A 66 11.69 17.29 11.64
C THR A 66 11.85 18.20 12.85
N HIS A 67 10.86 19.01 13.18
CA HIS A 67 10.92 19.96 14.29
C HIS A 67 11.29 19.25 15.62
N PRO A 68 12.24 19.81 16.41
CA PRO A 68 12.85 21.15 16.28
C PRO A 68 14.07 21.23 15.36
N ASN A 69 14.50 20.13 14.76
CA ASN A 69 15.69 20.08 13.92
C ASN A 69 15.42 20.63 12.51
N PRO A 70 16.45 21.19 11.84
CA PRO A 70 16.34 21.58 10.44
C PRO A 70 16.00 20.35 9.58
N PRO A 71 15.16 20.52 8.54
CA PRO A 71 14.79 19.41 7.68
C PRO A 71 16.00 18.91 6.87
N PRO A 72 16.16 17.58 6.71
CA PRO A 72 17.16 17.04 5.80
C PRO A 72 16.81 17.40 4.35
N PRO A 73 17.77 17.32 3.42
CA PRO A 73 17.55 17.64 2.01
C PRO A 73 16.73 16.53 1.32
N ILE A 74 15.42 16.53 1.55
CA ILE A 74 14.48 15.58 0.93
C ILE A 74 13.87 16.22 -0.32
N PRO A 75 13.98 15.58 -1.50
CA PRO A 75 13.33 16.06 -2.72
C PRO A 75 11.82 16.15 -2.59
N ILE A 76 11.26 17.19 -3.21
CA ILE A 76 9.82 17.44 -3.29
C ILE A 76 9.41 17.36 -4.77
N LEU A 77 8.55 16.40 -5.08
CA LEU A 77 8.08 16.12 -6.42
C LEU A 77 6.62 16.56 -6.55
N THR A 78 6.29 17.19 -7.68
CA THR A 78 4.90 17.52 -8.00
C THR A 78 4.26 16.31 -8.66
N ALA A 79 3.10 15.89 -8.15
CA ALA A 79 2.33 14.79 -8.70
C ALA A 79 0.82 15.07 -8.63
N ASP A 80 0.10 14.77 -9.71
CA ASP A 80 -1.36 14.81 -9.77
C ASP A 80 -1.91 13.45 -10.19
N THR A 81 -2.82 12.89 -9.39
CA THR A 81 -3.44 11.58 -9.67
C THR A 81 -4.39 11.59 -10.87
N ASN A 82 -4.75 12.77 -11.38
CA ASN A 82 -5.56 12.92 -12.60
C ASN A 82 -4.70 13.05 -13.87
N ASP A 83 -3.37 13.08 -13.75
CA ASP A 83 -2.45 13.19 -14.87
C ASP A 83 -1.60 11.91 -14.97
N VAL A 84 -1.91 11.09 -15.98
CA VAL A 84 -1.20 9.85 -16.26
C VAL A 84 0.29 10.09 -16.49
N SER A 85 0.67 11.15 -17.22
CA SER A 85 2.09 11.42 -17.48
C SER A 85 2.83 11.80 -16.20
N SER A 86 2.17 12.54 -15.30
CA SER A 86 2.69 12.86 -13.97
C SER A 86 2.94 11.59 -13.14
N LEU A 87 2.01 10.64 -13.16
CA LEU A 87 2.14 9.38 -12.41
C LEU A 87 3.22 8.46 -13.00
N HIS A 88 3.31 8.34 -14.33
CA HIS A 88 4.38 7.56 -14.96
C HIS A 88 5.76 8.13 -14.64
N HIS A 89 5.91 9.46 -14.70
CA HIS A 89 7.15 10.11 -14.31
C HIS A 89 7.50 9.78 -12.86
N LEU A 90 6.53 9.88 -11.95
CA LEU A 90 6.74 9.58 -10.54
C LEU A 90 7.18 8.12 -10.31
N CYS A 91 6.47 7.16 -10.92
CA CYS A 91 6.75 5.73 -10.78
C CYS A 91 8.15 5.38 -11.31
N SER A 92 8.56 5.97 -12.43
CA SER A 92 9.90 5.75 -13.01
C SER A 92 11.07 6.18 -12.11
N GLN A 93 10.80 7.02 -11.10
CA GLN A 93 11.82 7.57 -10.21
C GLN A 93 11.99 6.77 -8.91
N THR A 94 11.21 5.70 -8.69
CA THR A 94 11.28 4.97 -7.42
C THR A 94 11.12 3.47 -7.55
N LYS A 95 11.61 2.76 -6.53
CA LYS A 95 11.31 1.33 -6.34
C LYS A 95 9.90 1.13 -5.80
N ILE A 96 9.47 2.00 -4.87
CA ILE A 96 8.19 1.87 -4.16
C ILE A 96 7.44 3.20 -4.13
N ILE A 97 6.17 3.18 -4.50
CA ILE A 97 5.20 4.24 -4.22
C ILE A 97 4.41 3.86 -2.97
N LEU A 98 4.48 4.67 -1.92
CA LEU A 98 3.57 4.60 -0.78
C LEU A 98 2.47 5.65 -0.93
N ASN A 99 1.30 5.20 -1.35
CA ASN A 99 0.14 6.04 -1.64
C ASN A 99 -0.68 6.34 -0.38
N CYS A 100 -0.72 7.62 -0.01
CA CYS A 100 -1.55 8.16 1.07
C CYS A 100 -2.66 9.09 0.53
N VAL A 101 -2.99 9.02 -0.75
CA VAL A 101 -4.01 9.85 -1.39
C VAL A 101 -5.37 9.15 -1.35
N GLY A 102 -6.14 9.46 -0.33
CA GLY A 102 -7.56 9.11 -0.24
C GLY A 102 -8.49 10.24 -0.73
N PRO A 103 -9.77 9.95 -1.02
CA PRO A 103 -10.39 8.62 -1.04
C PRO A 103 -9.86 7.72 -2.18
N PHE A 104 -9.51 6.47 -1.87
CA PHE A 104 -8.78 5.58 -2.78
C PHE A 104 -9.63 5.12 -3.96
N ARG A 105 -10.95 4.98 -3.78
CA ARG A 105 -11.89 4.74 -4.89
C ARG A 105 -11.82 5.80 -6.00
N LEU A 106 -11.46 7.04 -5.67
CA LEU A 106 -11.42 8.15 -6.62
C LEU A 106 -10.02 8.38 -7.19
N HIS A 107 -8.99 8.16 -6.37
CA HIS A 107 -7.62 8.57 -6.70
C HIS A 107 -6.62 7.42 -6.77
N GLY A 108 -6.98 6.22 -6.32
CA GLY A 108 -6.07 5.08 -6.21
C GLY A 108 -5.87 4.33 -7.53
N ASP A 109 -6.94 4.14 -8.33
CA ASP A 109 -6.87 3.34 -9.57
C ASP A 109 -5.79 3.86 -10.54
N PRO A 110 -5.71 5.17 -10.86
CA PRO A 110 -4.66 5.68 -11.74
C PRO A 110 -3.24 5.44 -11.22
N VAL A 111 -3.05 5.44 -9.89
CA VAL A 111 -1.74 5.22 -9.26
C VAL A 111 -1.33 3.76 -9.38
N VAL A 112 -2.25 2.82 -9.10
CA VAL A 112 -2.00 1.38 -9.28
C VAL A 112 -1.71 1.08 -10.75
N ALA A 113 -2.51 1.62 -11.67
CA ALA A 113 -2.32 1.46 -13.11
C ALA A 113 -0.91 1.88 -13.55
N ALA A 114 -0.46 3.08 -13.14
CA ALA A 114 0.89 3.56 -13.47
C ALA A 114 1.99 2.68 -12.86
N CYS A 115 1.82 2.22 -11.62
CA CYS A 115 2.78 1.34 -10.96
C CYS A 115 2.94 0.01 -11.71
N VAL A 116 1.83 -0.68 -12.02
CA VAL A 116 1.89 -1.97 -12.73
C VAL A 116 2.34 -1.83 -14.19
N GLU A 117 2.15 -0.67 -14.81
CA GLU A 117 2.64 -0.35 -16.16
C GLU A 117 4.15 -0.14 -16.21
N ILE A 118 4.69 0.55 -15.21
CA ILE A 118 6.13 0.83 -15.13
C ILE A 118 6.90 -0.36 -14.51
N GLY A 119 6.24 -1.19 -13.71
CA GLY A 119 6.89 -2.23 -12.91
C GLY A 119 7.40 -1.71 -11.55
N THR A 120 6.76 -0.67 -11.01
CA THR A 120 7.07 -0.09 -9.69
C THR A 120 6.21 -0.73 -8.63
N ASP A 121 6.78 -1.04 -7.46
CA ASP A 121 6.01 -1.59 -6.35
C ASP A 121 5.08 -0.52 -5.76
N TYR A 122 3.85 -0.94 -5.42
CA TYR A 122 2.80 -0.10 -4.89
C TYR A 122 2.39 -0.56 -3.50
N LEU A 123 2.40 0.37 -2.54
CA LEU A 123 1.85 0.22 -1.20
C LEU A 123 0.80 1.30 -0.94
N ASP A 124 -0.23 1.00 -0.16
CA ASP A 124 -1.17 2.02 0.32
C ASP A 124 -1.66 1.79 1.75
N ILE A 125 -2.38 2.78 2.27
CA ILE A 125 -2.99 2.75 3.60
C ILE A 125 -4.52 2.65 3.53
N THR A 126 -5.07 2.11 2.43
CA THR A 126 -6.51 2.10 2.20
C THR A 126 -7.24 1.22 3.21
N GLY A 127 -8.44 1.65 3.62
CA GLY A 127 -9.41 0.84 4.36
C GLY A 127 -10.66 0.58 3.52
N GLU A 128 -10.53 0.56 2.20
CA GLU A 128 -11.66 0.52 1.26
C GLU A 128 -11.74 -0.84 0.53
N PRO A 129 -12.55 -1.81 1.00
CA PRO A 129 -12.56 -3.18 0.46
C PRO A 129 -12.89 -3.26 -1.02
N GLU A 130 -13.83 -2.44 -1.49
CA GLU A 130 -14.19 -2.42 -2.91
C GLU A 130 -13.01 -1.96 -3.78
N PHE A 131 -12.27 -0.95 -3.36
CA PHE A 131 -11.08 -0.52 -4.08
C PHE A 131 -10.07 -1.66 -4.15
N MET A 132 -9.76 -2.30 -3.02
CA MET A 132 -8.79 -3.40 -2.97
C MET A 132 -9.17 -4.56 -3.91
N GLU A 133 -10.42 -5.02 -3.84
CA GLU A 133 -10.91 -6.12 -4.69
C GLU A 133 -10.99 -5.75 -6.17
N LEU A 134 -11.30 -4.48 -6.49
CA LEU A 134 -11.28 -3.99 -7.87
C LEU A 134 -9.86 -3.92 -8.41
N MET A 135 -8.89 -3.43 -7.63
CA MET A 135 -7.49 -3.35 -8.07
C MET A 135 -6.93 -4.75 -8.32
N GLU A 136 -7.19 -5.69 -7.41
CA GLU A 136 -6.81 -7.09 -7.58
C GLU A 136 -7.41 -7.67 -8.87
N ALA A 137 -8.73 -7.50 -9.06
CA ALA A 137 -9.42 -8.05 -10.23
C ALA A 137 -8.95 -7.45 -11.57
N ARG A 138 -8.56 -6.17 -11.58
CA ARG A 138 -8.13 -5.47 -12.80
C ARG A 138 -6.66 -5.66 -13.13
N TYR A 139 -5.80 -5.68 -12.11
CA TYR A 139 -4.37 -5.48 -12.30
C TYR A 139 -3.50 -6.68 -11.90
N HIS A 140 -4.07 -7.77 -11.35
CA HIS A 140 -3.29 -8.94 -10.95
C HIS A 140 -2.36 -9.47 -12.04
N GLU A 141 -2.90 -9.82 -13.22
CA GLU A 141 -2.11 -10.38 -14.33
C GLU A 141 -1.01 -9.40 -14.77
N LYS A 142 -1.34 -8.12 -14.87
CA LYS A 142 -0.39 -7.08 -15.26
C LYS A 142 0.73 -6.89 -14.24
N ALA A 143 0.42 -6.98 -12.96
CA ALA A 143 1.41 -6.92 -11.88
C ALA A 143 2.34 -8.14 -11.93
N VAL A 144 1.80 -9.33 -12.20
CA VAL A 144 2.59 -10.56 -12.42
C VAL A 144 3.51 -10.40 -13.64
N ASP A 145 2.99 -9.93 -14.76
CA ASP A 145 3.74 -9.74 -16.01
C ASP A 145 4.86 -8.70 -15.88
N SER A 146 4.61 -7.59 -15.17
CA SER A 146 5.62 -6.54 -14.97
C SER A 146 6.59 -6.83 -13.83
N GLY A 147 6.27 -7.82 -12.97
CA GLY A 147 7.03 -8.15 -11.77
C GLY A 147 6.83 -7.20 -10.59
N SER A 148 5.88 -6.26 -10.68
CA SER A 148 5.53 -5.34 -9.58
C SER A 148 4.70 -6.01 -8.49
N LEU A 149 4.87 -5.55 -7.26
CA LEU A 149 4.01 -5.89 -6.13
C LEU A 149 2.96 -4.80 -5.91
N VAL A 150 1.72 -5.21 -5.61
CA VAL A 150 0.63 -4.32 -5.21
C VAL A 150 0.12 -4.78 -3.84
N VAL A 151 0.40 -3.99 -2.80
CA VAL A 151 0.08 -4.31 -1.41
C VAL A 151 -0.77 -3.21 -0.79
N SER A 152 -2.07 -3.47 -0.67
CA SER A 152 -3.01 -2.53 -0.03
C SER A 152 -3.12 -2.75 1.48
N ALA A 153 -3.71 -1.77 2.15
CA ALA A 153 -4.05 -1.82 3.57
C ALA A 153 -2.84 -1.96 4.52
N CYS A 154 -1.72 -1.32 4.18
CA CYS A 154 -0.53 -1.18 5.04
C CYS A 154 -0.75 -0.15 6.16
N GLY A 155 -1.88 -0.24 6.87
CA GLY A 155 -2.33 0.70 7.88
C GLY A 155 -2.82 0.02 9.15
N PHE A 156 -3.32 0.84 10.08
CA PHE A 156 -3.78 0.38 11.39
C PHE A 156 -4.93 -0.63 11.30
N ASP A 157 -5.80 -0.53 10.30
CA ASP A 157 -6.98 -1.39 10.22
C ASP A 157 -6.64 -2.87 9.88
N SER A 158 -5.44 -3.15 9.37
CA SER A 158 -5.03 -4.51 8.95
C SER A 158 -3.77 -5.00 9.65
N VAL A 159 -2.73 -4.17 9.79
CA VAL A 159 -1.42 -4.60 10.31
C VAL A 159 -1.49 -5.26 11.70
N PRO A 160 -2.24 -4.76 12.71
CA PRO A 160 -2.31 -5.39 14.01
C PRO A 160 -2.86 -6.82 13.97
N ALA A 161 -3.89 -7.04 13.14
CA ALA A 161 -4.50 -8.34 13.01
C ALA A 161 -3.65 -9.31 12.18
N GLU A 162 -2.99 -8.82 11.11
CA GLU A 162 -1.99 -9.60 10.36
C GLU A 162 -0.83 -10.04 11.24
N MET A 163 -0.30 -9.15 12.07
CA MET A 163 0.77 -9.46 13.01
C MET A 163 0.32 -10.48 14.06
N GLY A 164 -0.91 -10.35 14.56
CA GLY A 164 -1.50 -11.32 15.49
C GLY A 164 -1.64 -12.71 14.87
N LEU A 165 -2.13 -12.78 13.63
CA LEU A 165 -2.25 -14.04 12.88
C LEU A 165 -0.87 -14.65 12.61
N LEU A 166 0.08 -13.85 12.13
CA LEU A 166 1.44 -14.29 11.84
C LEU A 166 2.15 -14.81 13.09
N PHE A 167 2.03 -14.10 14.21
CA PHE A 167 2.59 -14.53 15.49
C PHE A 167 2.06 -15.90 15.91
N ASN A 168 0.74 -16.09 15.85
CA ASN A 168 0.10 -17.37 16.18
C ASN A 168 0.49 -18.48 15.20
N SER A 169 0.56 -18.17 13.90
CA SER A 169 0.90 -19.17 12.87
C SER A 169 2.27 -19.82 13.08
N ARG A 170 3.24 -19.06 13.60
CA ARG A 170 4.59 -19.56 13.90
C ARG A 170 4.64 -20.52 15.09
N GLN A 171 3.56 -20.59 15.88
CA GLN A 171 3.44 -21.52 17.01
C GLN A 171 2.72 -22.81 16.61
N TRP A 172 2.14 -22.88 15.40
CA TRP A 172 1.44 -24.06 14.93
C TRP A 172 2.44 -25.15 14.53
N VAL A 173 2.08 -26.39 14.83
CA VAL A 173 2.85 -27.58 14.45
C VAL A 173 2.20 -28.22 13.23
N ASP A 174 3.01 -28.72 12.30
CA ASP A 174 2.47 -29.42 11.14
C ASP A 174 1.57 -30.60 11.55
N PRO A 175 0.41 -30.81 10.89
CA PRO A 175 -0.14 -30.09 9.74
C PRO A 175 -1.22 -29.06 10.11
N ALA A 176 -1.11 -28.39 11.27
CA ALA A 176 -2.14 -27.50 11.76
C ALA A 176 -2.43 -26.33 10.79
N ALA A 177 -3.72 -26.06 10.60
CA ALA A 177 -4.21 -24.98 9.77
C ALA A 177 -5.32 -24.21 10.50
N PRO A 178 -5.48 -22.90 10.24
CA PRO A 178 -6.52 -22.12 10.89
C PRO A 178 -7.90 -22.55 10.36
N ASN A 179 -8.82 -22.87 11.27
CA ASN A 179 -10.22 -23.11 10.93
C ASN A 179 -11.03 -21.80 10.87
N ARG A 180 -10.79 -20.89 11.82
CA ARG A 180 -11.49 -19.60 11.94
C ARG A 180 -10.60 -18.60 12.69
N VAL A 181 -10.63 -17.36 12.25
CA VAL A 181 -9.98 -16.23 12.92
C VAL A 181 -11.04 -15.15 13.12
N ASP A 182 -11.30 -14.78 14.37
CA ASP A 182 -12.15 -13.64 14.70
C ASP A 182 -11.27 -12.55 15.30
N ALA A 183 -11.30 -11.36 14.69
CA ALA A 183 -10.59 -10.18 15.16
C ALA A 183 -11.59 -9.17 15.73
N TYR A 184 -11.32 -8.66 16.92
CA TYR A 184 -12.14 -7.66 17.59
C TYR A 184 -11.29 -6.41 17.83
N LEU A 185 -11.83 -5.25 17.49
CA LEU A 185 -11.19 -3.95 17.70
C LEU A 185 -12.04 -3.11 18.63
N SER A 186 -11.44 -2.64 19.73
CA SER A 186 -11.98 -1.58 20.57
C SER A 186 -11.08 -0.36 20.45
N LEU A 187 -11.67 0.80 20.22
CA LEU A 187 -10.96 2.07 20.15
C LEU A 187 -11.26 2.88 21.40
N GLU A 188 -10.25 3.04 22.24
CA GLU A 188 -10.31 3.83 23.46
C GLU A 188 -9.32 4.99 23.37
N SER A 189 -9.71 6.16 23.88
CA SER A 189 -8.85 7.33 23.90
C SER A 189 -9.23 8.24 25.05
N ASP A 190 -8.25 8.60 25.87
CA ASP A 190 -8.38 9.62 26.93
C ASP A 190 -8.59 11.03 26.36
N LYS A 191 -8.43 11.18 25.03
CA LYS A 191 -8.68 12.40 24.26
C LYS A 191 -9.84 12.18 23.28
N LYS A 192 -10.36 13.26 22.72
CA LYS A 192 -11.38 13.18 21.66
C LYS A 192 -10.85 12.40 20.45
N ILE A 193 -11.57 11.36 20.03
CA ILE A 193 -11.32 10.66 18.76
C ILE A 193 -11.61 11.64 17.63
N VAL A 194 -10.61 11.87 16.76
CA VAL A 194 -10.72 12.78 15.62
C VAL A 194 -10.63 11.98 14.33
N GLY A 195 -11.71 11.96 13.56
CA GLY A 195 -11.70 11.47 12.18
C GLY A 195 -11.24 12.57 11.22
N ASN A 196 -10.54 12.18 10.15
CA ASN A 196 -10.22 13.11 9.06
C ASN A 196 -11.29 13.02 7.95
N ILE A 197 -11.38 14.06 7.11
CA ILE A 197 -12.41 14.16 6.06
C ILE A 197 -12.29 13.03 5.02
N GLY A 198 -11.07 12.62 4.69
CA GLY A 198 -10.84 11.52 3.75
C GLY A 198 -11.39 10.19 4.29
N THR A 199 -11.17 9.90 5.58
CA THR A 199 -11.78 8.74 6.24
C THR A 199 -13.31 8.81 6.23
N PHE A 200 -13.89 9.99 6.48
CA PHE A 200 -15.34 10.16 6.42
C PHE A 200 -15.87 9.92 5.00
N GLU A 201 -15.24 10.49 3.97
CA GLU A 201 -15.61 10.27 2.57
C GLU A 201 -15.47 8.80 2.17
N SER A 202 -14.37 8.14 2.55
CA SER A 202 -14.17 6.69 2.33
C SER A 202 -15.26 5.85 2.99
N ALA A 203 -15.71 6.23 4.20
CA ALA A 203 -16.81 5.54 4.89
C ALA A 203 -18.16 5.75 4.17
N VAL A 204 -18.46 6.98 3.75
CA VAL A 204 -19.68 7.29 2.98
C VAL A 204 -19.70 6.53 1.66
N LEU A 205 -18.57 6.53 0.92
CA LEU A 205 -18.40 5.76 -0.31
C LEU A 205 -18.47 4.25 -0.06
N GLY A 206 -18.00 3.78 1.10
CA GLY A 206 -18.14 2.39 1.53
C GLY A 206 -19.59 1.95 1.63
N VAL A 207 -20.45 2.77 2.26
CA VAL A 207 -21.88 2.48 2.39
C VAL A 207 -22.60 2.56 1.04
N SER A 208 -22.27 3.54 0.20
CA SER A 208 -22.94 3.70 -1.10
C SER A 208 -22.60 2.59 -2.10
N SER A 209 -21.43 1.96 -1.96
CA SER A 209 -20.92 0.94 -2.89
C SER A 209 -21.20 -0.50 -2.48
N VAL A 210 -21.89 -0.76 -1.36
CA VAL A 210 -22.15 -2.12 -0.86
C VAL A 210 -22.77 -3.04 -1.92
N HIS A 211 -23.67 -2.50 -2.75
CA HIS A 211 -24.26 -3.25 -3.86
C HIS A 211 -23.24 -3.61 -4.93
N ASN A 212 -22.42 -2.66 -5.37
CA ASN A 212 -21.37 -2.86 -6.37
C ASN A 212 -20.34 -3.89 -5.89
N LEU A 213 -19.89 -3.80 -4.64
CA LEU A 213 -18.97 -4.77 -4.04
C LEU A 213 -19.58 -6.16 -4.00
N ARG A 214 -20.86 -6.28 -3.65
CA ARG A 214 -21.58 -7.56 -3.65
C ARG A 214 -21.70 -8.14 -5.05
N GLU A 215 -21.93 -7.32 -6.06
CA GLU A 215 -21.98 -7.73 -7.47
C GLU A 215 -20.61 -8.19 -7.97
N LEU A 216 -19.54 -7.45 -7.65
CA LEU A 216 -18.17 -7.85 -7.95
C LEU A 216 -17.82 -9.21 -7.34
N ARG A 217 -18.12 -9.41 -6.05
CA ARG A 217 -17.88 -10.69 -5.37
C ARG A 217 -18.68 -11.84 -5.99
N ARG A 218 -19.84 -11.57 -6.58
CA ARG A 218 -20.67 -12.57 -7.27
C ARG A 218 -20.19 -12.88 -8.69
N SER A 219 -19.62 -11.90 -9.40
CA SER A 219 -19.13 -12.09 -10.77
C SER A 219 -17.79 -12.84 -10.80
N ARG A 220 -17.01 -12.74 -9.71
CA ARG A 220 -15.74 -13.45 -9.59
C ARG A 220 -15.97 -14.96 -9.37
N PRO A 221 -15.14 -15.83 -9.97
CA PRO A 221 -15.13 -17.24 -9.62
C PRO A 221 -14.94 -17.37 -8.11
N LYS A 222 -15.78 -18.18 -7.45
CA LYS A 222 -15.56 -18.46 -6.03
C LYS A 222 -14.19 -19.09 -5.90
N ARG A 223 -13.28 -18.41 -5.19
CA ARG A 223 -12.04 -19.04 -4.73
C ARG A 223 -12.45 -20.35 -4.05
N SER A 224 -11.83 -21.44 -4.46
CA SER A 224 -12.01 -22.72 -3.78
C SER A 224 -11.75 -22.48 -2.31
N LYS A 225 -12.76 -22.77 -1.46
CA LYS A 225 -12.52 -22.78 -0.01
C LYS A 225 -11.28 -23.64 0.21
N PRO A 226 -10.32 -23.23 1.05
CA PRO A 226 -9.20 -24.09 1.37
C PRO A 226 -9.79 -25.43 1.81
N VAL A 227 -9.55 -26.46 1.00
CA VAL A 227 -10.02 -27.79 1.34
C VAL A 227 -9.09 -28.19 2.47
N VAL A 228 -9.60 -28.28 3.70
CA VAL A 228 -8.87 -28.84 4.83
C VAL A 228 -8.74 -30.33 4.54
N ILE A 229 -7.81 -30.68 3.64
CA ILE A 229 -7.48 -32.04 3.27
C ILE A 229 -6.48 -32.51 4.32
N SER A 230 -6.86 -33.54 5.07
CA SER A 230 -5.90 -34.33 5.83
C SER A 230 -4.80 -34.80 4.88
N ILE A 231 -3.58 -34.27 5.05
CA ILE A 231 -2.28 -34.76 4.53
C ILE A 231 -1.81 -34.13 3.18
N LEU A 232 -0.76 -33.29 3.30
CA LEU A 232 0.42 -33.04 2.44
C LEU A 232 0.27 -32.90 0.90
N ASN A 233 0.62 -31.73 0.35
CA ASN A 233 1.89 -31.49 -0.37
C ASN A 233 1.91 -30.17 -1.17
N SER A 234 3.07 -29.49 -1.08
CA SER A 234 3.65 -28.54 -2.04
C SER A 234 3.11 -27.11 -2.13
N VAL A 235 3.90 -26.20 -1.55
CA VAL A 235 4.37 -24.89 -2.06
C VAL A 235 3.38 -24.11 -2.93
N PHE A 236 2.86 -22.97 -2.43
CA PHE A 236 2.75 -21.76 -3.25
C PHE A 236 2.71 -20.45 -2.45
N GLN A 237 3.40 -19.49 -3.04
CA GLN A 237 3.49 -18.05 -2.85
C GLN A 237 2.12 -17.36 -2.70
N TYR A 238 2.14 -16.18 -2.06
CA TYR A 238 1.07 -15.17 -1.87
C TYR A 238 0.08 -15.42 -0.73
N ILE A 239 0.32 -14.73 0.40
CA ILE A 239 -0.72 -14.38 1.38
C ILE A 239 -1.36 -13.09 0.87
N ILE A 240 -2.57 -13.22 0.31
CA ILE A 240 -3.53 -12.12 0.19
C ILE A 240 -4.47 -12.27 1.39
N VAL A 241 -4.49 -11.26 2.27
CA VAL A 241 -5.36 -11.24 3.44
C VAL A 241 -6.82 -11.09 2.99
N HIS A 242 -7.62 -12.08 3.35
CA HIS A 242 -9.08 -12.00 3.27
C HIS A 242 -9.62 -11.32 4.54
N GLU A 243 -10.48 -10.33 4.31
CA GLU A 243 -11.47 -9.76 5.24
C GLU A 243 -10.98 -9.35 6.64
N ILE A 244 -10.55 -8.09 6.74
CA ILE A 244 -10.86 -7.25 7.90
C ILE A 244 -11.44 -5.94 7.38
N CYS A 245 -12.76 -5.95 7.23
CA CYS A 245 -13.70 -4.83 7.31
C CYS A 245 -15.08 -5.42 7.60
#